data_AF-A0A4P7WUB0-F1
#
_entry.id   AF-A0A4P7WUB0-F1
#
_cell.length_a   1.000
_cell.length_b   1.000
_cell.length_c   1.000
_cell.angle_alpha   90.00
_cell.angle_beta   90.00
_cell.angle_gamma   90.00
#
_symmetry.space_group_name_H-M   'P 1'
#
loop_
_entity.id
_entity.type
_entity.pdbx_description
1 polymer ?
#
loop_
_entity_poly.entity_id
_entity_poly.type
_entity_poly.pdbx_seq_one_letter_code
_entity_poly.pdbx_strand_id
1 'polypeptide(L)'
;MKKIKILIALVLLTIINSCSSEEVTLIEDAADRNTQINDRINVLKIKDNLFGLIVNNNNNNFPPPTYNYLGAGYNVTGEYANTSSAEFQVIDIDAFIIDYPTRVVIEYPSSQQYIEEYGENAKAYSEMVTTKVDLGFSIPVFGKTLESSFSNSTTNSYTFDGKYIYASYNLELKQRRFRFNSTPETLKNYLTPDFESDLELLSPAQIVEFYGTHVLADIYTGGALEIKFQSETTEENRTFASRVGLKSAVKDIFDIDIQNDVATSDSLSNYNRKLSYKTRGGDPAVALLNDDVNLEQQNTTVNFSNWQNSNTAENAVLVDFGYNGAKLIYEFVTDPIKKQQLQNYVDQYLIDNQVNLEYIEKPIHRYFNANSGDHFYTQNDGSYTGWGYEGVAFSAYTYRTPSSVPIYRYYNPGSGDHFYSKNSGAPYGYTSEGIEFYAYLNQANGTVPIYRYFNPNSGDHFYTKNVSNYSGYVSEGVAFYAF
;
A
#
# COMPACT_ATOMS: atom_id res chain seq x y z
N MET A 1 -39.43 -19.95 -4.12
CA MET A 1 -39.56 -18.53 -3.73
C MET A 1 -40.98 -17.94 -3.81
N LYS A 2 -41.82 -18.23 -4.82
CA LYS A 2 -43.20 -17.66 -4.90
C LYS A 2 -44.19 -18.14 -3.81
N LYS A 3 -43.98 -19.34 -3.24
CA LYS A 3 -44.86 -19.88 -2.15
C LYS A 3 -44.53 -19.36 -0.75
N ILE A 4 -43.33 -18.80 -0.52
CA ILE A 4 -42.92 -18.24 0.78
C ILE A 4 -43.43 -16.79 0.96
N LYS A 5 -43.52 -16.02 -0.15
CA LYS A 5 -44.09 -14.65 -0.12
C LYS A 5 -45.59 -14.62 0.21
N ILE A 6 -46.35 -15.65 -0.18
CA ILE A 6 -47.79 -15.74 0.13
C ILE A 6 -48.03 -16.16 1.60
N LEU A 7 -47.12 -16.95 2.19
CA LEU A 7 -47.21 -17.36 3.58
C LEU A 7 -46.88 -16.21 4.55
N ILE A 8 -45.93 -15.34 4.19
CA ILE A 8 -45.59 -14.13 4.99
C ILE A 8 -46.71 -13.08 4.90
N ALA A 9 -47.35 -12.92 3.73
CA ALA A 9 -48.50 -12.02 3.57
C ALA A 9 -49.75 -12.52 4.34
N LEU A 10 -49.98 -13.83 4.45
CA LEU A 10 -51.08 -14.39 5.25
C LEU A 10 -50.81 -14.31 6.76
N VAL A 11 -49.55 -14.44 7.20
CA VAL A 11 -49.18 -14.30 8.61
C VAL A 11 -49.26 -12.84 9.07
N LEU A 12 -48.92 -11.87 8.20
CA LEU A 12 -49.15 -10.45 8.49
C LEU A 12 -50.65 -10.11 8.59
N LEU A 13 -51.51 -10.69 7.75
CA LEU A 13 -52.95 -10.40 7.78
C LEU A 13 -53.67 -10.98 9.01
N THR A 14 -53.10 -11.98 9.68
CA THR A 14 -53.66 -12.56 10.92
C THR A 14 -53.21 -11.86 12.21
N ILE A 15 -52.16 -11.03 12.18
CA ILE A 15 -51.65 -10.33 13.38
C ILE A 15 -52.31 -8.93 13.55
N ILE A 16 -52.86 -8.36 12.48
CA ILE A 16 -53.50 -7.03 12.50
C ILE A 16 -54.84 -7.03 13.27
N ASN A 17 -55.44 -8.20 13.54
CA ASN A 17 -56.71 -8.30 14.28
C ASN A 17 -56.58 -8.42 15.81
N SER A 18 -55.36 -8.37 16.37
CA SER A 18 -55.16 -8.44 17.83
C SER A 18 -54.05 -7.54 18.39
N CYS A 19 -53.36 -6.74 17.56
CA CYS A 19 -52.32 -5.82 18.02
C CYS A 19 -52.90 -4.48 18.48
N SER A 20 -52.33 -3.91 19.54
CA SER A 20 -52.57 -2.51 19.92
C SER A 20 -52.01 -1.58 18.84
N SER A 21 -52.49 -0.33 18.77
CA SER A 21 -52.01 0.66 17.79
C SER A 21 -50.51 0.95 17.89
N GLU A 22 -49.90 0.72 19.05
CA GLU A 22 -48.45 0.86 19.28
C GLU A 22 -47.64 -0.30 18.68
N GLU A 23 -48.18 -1.53 18.66
CA GLU A 23 -47.48 -2.67 18.06
C GLU A 23 -47.52 -2.63 16.53
N VAL A 24 -48.59 -2.09 15.94
CA VAL A 24 -48.70 -1.91 14.48
C VAL A 24 -47.72 -0.84 13.98
N THR A 25 -47.56 0.26 14.72
CA THR A 25 -46.60 1.32 14.38
C THR A 25 -45.15 0.82 14.48
N LEU A 26 -44.82 -0.01 15.48
CA LEU A 26 -43.48 -0.62 15.59
C LEU A 26 -43.15 -1.57 14.42
N ILE A 27 -44.13 -2.28 13.89
CA ILE A 27 -43.94 -3.21 12.76
C ILE A 27 -43.80 -2.44 11.43
N GLU A 28 -44.58 -1.37 11.24
CA GLU A 28 -44.45 -0.48 10.07
C GLU A 28 -43.09 0.22 10.07
N ASP A 29 -42.66 0.75 11.23
CA ASP A 29 -41.33 1.35 11.42
C ASP A 29 -40.19 0.36 11.11
N ALA A 30 -40.33 -0.90 11.53
CA ALA A 30 -39.32 -1.93 11.27
C ALA A 30 -39.27 -2.35 9.79
N ALA A 31 -40.41 -2.33 9.08
CA ALA A 31 -40.49 -2.65 7.66
C ALA A 31 -39.92 -1.52 6.79
N ASP A 32 -40.17 -0.26 7.13
CA ASP A 32 -39.59 0.89 6.45
C ASP A 32 -38.08 0.96 6.67
N ARG A 33 -37.60 0.73 7.91
CA ARG A 33 -36.16 0.61 8.21
C ARG A 33 -35.49 -0.48 7.37
N ASN A 34 -36.10 -1.66 7.25
CA ASN A 34 -35.56 -2.74 6.41
C ASN A 34 -35.53 -2.39 4.92
N THR A 35 -36.49 -1.61 4.43
CA THR A 35 -36.52 -1.18 3.01
C THR A 35 -35.40 -0.18 2.74
N GLN A 36 -35.19 0.79 3.63
CA GLN A 36 -34.12 1.79 3.53
C GLN A 36 -32.72 1.15 3.58
N ILE A 37 -32.53 0.15 4.45
CA ILE A 37 -31.29 -0.65 4.52
C ILE A 37 -31.05 -1.40 3.19
N ASN A 38 -32.08 -2.02 2.63
CA ASN A 38 -31.95 -2.74 1.36
C ASN A 38 -31.66 -1.81 0.16
N ASP A 39 -32.23 -0.61 0.14
CA ASP A 39 -31.94 0.39 -0.88
C ASP A 39 -30.50 0.90 -0.78
N ARG A 40 -29.98 1.13 0.44
CA ARG A 40 -28.56 1.47 0.65
C ARG A 40 -27.60 0.33 0.25
N ILE A 41 -27.95 -0.93 0.55
CA ILE A 41 -27.21 -2.11 0.07
C ILE A 41 -27.28 -2.24 -1.46
N ASN A 42 -28.36 -1.80 -2.10
CA ASN A 42 -28.45 -1.79 -3.56
C ASN A 42 -27.59 -0.67 -4.18
N VAL A 43 -27.42 0.48 -3.51
CA VAL A 43 -26.46 1.52 -3.91
C VAL A 43 -25.02 0.98 -3.86
N LEU A 44 -24.68 0.16 -2.87
CA LEU A 44 -23.39 -0.57 -2.79
C LEU A 44 -23.10 -1.40 -4.06
N LYS A 45 -24.09 -2.15 -4.57
CA LYS A 45 -23.94 -2.93 -5.82
C LYS A 45 -23.79 -2.06 -7.07
N ILE A 46 -24.14 -0.79 -6.99
CA ILE A 46 -24.04 0.18 -8.10
C ILE A 46 -22.71 0.94 -8.04
N LYS A 47 -22.11 1.14 -6.84
CA LYS A 47 -20.75 1.72 -6.67
C LYS A 47 -19.68 0.95 -7.47
N ASP A 48 -19.77 -0.39 -7.50
CA ASP A 48 -18.82 -1.23 -8.26
C ASP A 48 -18.87 -1.05 -9.79
N ASN A 49 -19.93 -0.45 -10.34
CA ASN A 49 -20.17 -0.40 -11.79
C ASN A 49 -20.22 1.02 -12.38
N LEU A 50 -20.00 2.09 -11.60
CA LEU A 50 -20.42 3.42 -12.03
C LEU A 50 -19.55 4.59 -11.57
N PHE A 51 -18.22 4.52 -11.73
CA PHE A 51 -17.35 5.71 -11.62
C PHE A 51 -17.45 6.69 -12.81
N GLY A 52 -18.46 6.56 -13.69
CA GLY A 52 -18.54 7.35 -14.93
C GLY A 52 -19.87 8.03 -15.27
N LEU A 53 -20.94 7.97 -14.47
CA LEU A 53 -22.26 8.33 -15.02
C LEU A 53 -23.35 8.90 -14.09
N ILE A 54 -23.04 9.53 -12.95
CA ILE A 54 -24.07 10.27 -12.19
C ILE A 54 -23.60 11.68 -11.87
N VAL A 55 -23.77 12.56 -12.85
CA VAL A 55 -24.17 13.95 -12.61
C VAL A 55 -25.68 13.96 -12.86
N ASN A 56 -26.47 14.32 -11.86
CA ASN A 56 -27.95 14.35 -11.81
C ASN A 56 -28.59 13.21 -11.00
N ASN A 57 -28.44 13.25 -9.67
CA ASN A 57 -29.55 12.89 -8.77
C ASN A 57 -29.39 13.67 -7.47
N ASN A 58 -30.49 14.28 -7.01
CA ASN A 58 -30.62 15.03 -5.76
C ASN A 58 -30.56 14.12 -4.51
N ASN A 59 -29.63 13.16 -4.47
CA ASN A 59 -29.40 12.32 -3.30
C ASN A 59 -28.39 13.03 -2.39
N ASN A 60 -28.86 13.48 -1.22
CA ASN A 60 -28.07 14.19 -0.19
C ASN A 60 -26.93 13.36 0.43
N ASN A 61 -26.70 12.12 -0.02
CA ASN A 61 -25.76 11.18 0.60
C ASN A 61 -24.30 11.42 0.15
N PHE A 62 -24.10 12.13 -0.96
CA PHE A 62 -22.78 12.51 -1.47
C PHE A 62 -22.45 13.97 -1.10
N PRO A 63 -21.16 14.30 -0.89
CA PRO A 63 -20.76 15.65 -0.47
C PRO A 63 -21.26 16.72 -1.46
N PRO A 64 -21.84 17.82 -0.97
CA PRO A 64 -22.34 18.87 -1.84
C PRO A 64 -21.18 19.55 -2.60
N PRO A 65 -21.33 19.87 -3.91
CA PRO A 65 -20.28 20.49 -4.71
C PRO A 65 -19.69 21.77 -4.11
N THR A 66 -20.47 22.46 -3.26
CA THR A 66 -20.13 23.73 -2.62
C THR A 66 -18.91 23.66 -1.71
N TYR A 67 -18.74 22.56 -0.95
CA TYR A 67 -17.64 22.40 0.02
C TYR A 67 -16.70 21.25 -0.34
N ASN A 68 -16.83 20.73 -1.57
CA ASN A 68 -16.08 19.57 -2.04
C ASN A 68 -16.30 18.39 -1.06
N TYR A 69 -15.25 17.66 -0.68
CA TYR A 69 -15.34 16.54 0.27
C TYR A 69 -15.13 16.95 1.76
N LEU A 70 -15.24 18.24 2.11
CA LEU A 70 -15.15 18.63 3.53
C LEU A 70 -16.30 17.98 4.32
N GLY A 71 -16.02 17.43 5.50
CA GLY A 71 -17.00 16.74 6.34
C GLY A 71 -17.44 15.36 5.83
N ALA A 72 -16.85 14.89 4.73
CA ALA A 72 -17.09 13.55 4.21
C ALA A 72 -16.31 12.49 4.99
N GLY A 73 -16.85 11.28 4.99
CA GLY A 73 -16.12 10.08 5.38
C GLY A 73 -14.91 9.83 4.47
N TYR A 74 -13.90 9.13 4.98
CA TYR A 74 -12.69 8.79 4.24
C TYR A 74 -12.08 7.48 4.72
N ASN A 75 -11.78 6.58 3.78
CA ASN A 75 -11.06 5.35 4.09
C ASN A 75 -9.56 5.51 3.86
N VAL A 76 -8.80 5.71 4.95
CA VAL A 76 -7.35 5.93 4.86
C VAL A 76 -6.56 4.69 4.45
N THR A 77 -7.15 3.50 4.40
CA THR A 77 -6.48 2.33 3.80
C THR A 77 -6.47 2.40 2.27
N GLY A 78 -7.28 3.31 1.70
CA GLY A 78 -7.37 3.61 0.28
C GLY A 78 -6.16 4.36 -0.31
N GLU A 79 -6.42 5.24 -1.27
CA GLU A 79 -5.42 6.09 -1.91
C GLU A 79 -5.23 7.38 -1.10
N TYR A 80 -4.03 7.95 -1.08
CA TYR A 80 -3.76 9.20 -0.39
C TYR A 80 -4.42 10.40 -1.10
N ALA A 81 -5.20 11.19 -0.35
CA ALA A 81 -5.84 12.43 -0.82
C ALA A 81 -6.49 12.29 -2.20
N ASN A 82 -7.17 11.16 -2.41
CA ASN A 82 -7.91 10.83 -3.61
C ASN A 82 -9.40 10.63 -3.30
N THR A 83 -10.25 11.13 -4.19
CA THR A 83 -11.71 11.02 -4.10
C THR A 83 -12.19 9.57 -4.22
N SER A 84 -11.39 8.66 -4.80
CA SER A 84 -11.67 7.22 -4.81
C SER A 84 -11.79 6.61 -3.41
N SER A 85 -11.25 7.28 -2.40
CA SER A 85 -11.29 6.86 -0.99
C SER A 85 -12.16 7.74 -0.12
N ALA A 86 -12.86 8.71 -0.72
CA ALA A 86 -13.84 9.52 -0.04
C ALA A 86 -15.20 8.82 -0.05
N GLU A 87 -15.92 8.94 1.05
CA GLU A 87 -17.13 8.20 1.34
C GLU A 87 -18.30 9.15 1.62
N PHE A 88 -19.41 8.65 2.18
CA PHE A 88 -20.60 9.46 2.40
C PHE A 88 -20.40 10.62 3.38
N GLN A 89 -21.24 11.65 3.25
CA GLN A 89 -21.17 12.86 4.08
C GLN A 89 -21.49 12.56 5.55
N VAL A 90 -20.59 12.94 6.47
CA VAL A 90 -20.74 12.74 7.92
C VAL A 90 -21.21 14.01 8.62
N ILE A 91 -20.69 15.18 8.23
CA ILE A 91 -21.03 16.47 8.84
C ILE A 91 -22.05 17.23 7.99
N ASP A 92 -23.14 17.67 8.62
CA ASP A 92 -24.07 18.67 8.08
C ASP A 92 -23.44 20.06 8.20
N ILE A 93 -22.77 20.47 7.11
CA ILE A 93 -22.06 21.74 7.04
C ILE A 93 -23.01 22.93 7.08
N ASP A 94 -24.18 22.83 6.46
CA ASP A 94 -25.12 23.94 6.38
C ASP A 94 -25.73 24.21 7.76
N ALA A 95 -26.10 23.16 8.51
CA ALA A 95 -26.50 23.29 9.91
C ALA A 95 -25.38 23.89 10.77
N PHE A 96 -24.13 23.46 10.58
CA PHE A 96 -22.98 24.01 11.31
C PHE A 96 -22.75 25.51 11.01
N ILE A 97 -22.94 25.94 9.76
CA ILE A 97 -22.76 27.35 9.35
C ILE A 97 -23.85 28.25 9.92
N ILE A 98 -25.07 27.75 10.14
CA ILE A 98 -26.15 28.52 10.77
C ILE A 98 -25.71 29.01 12.16
N ASP A 99 -25.10 28.13 12.96
CA ASP A 99 -24.67 28.45 14.31
C ASP A 99 -23.25 29.05 14.37
N TYR A 100 -22.37 28.66 13.43
CA TYR A 100 -20.98 29.07 13.37
C TYR A 100 -20.56 29.60 11.99
N PRO A 101 -21.12 30.74 11.53
CA PRO A 101 -20.99 31.20 10.15
C PRO A 101 -19.57 31.53 9.69
N THR A 102 -18.61 31.64 10.60
CA THR A 102 -17.20 31.96 10.31
C THR A 102 -16.24 30.78 10.53
N ARG A 103 -16.76 29.60 10.91
CA ARG A 103 -15.93 28.43 11.26
C ARG A 103 -15.77 27.42 10.12
N VAL A 104 -16.41 27.65 8.98
CA VAL A 104 -16.05 27.00 7.72
C VAL A 104 -15.21 27.99 6.94
N VAL A 105 -13.93 27.68 6.74
CA VAL A 105 -12.96 28.59 6.13
C VAL A 105 -12.59 28.07 4.76
N ILE A 106 -12.71 28.97 3.76
CA ILE A 106 -12.27 28.73 2.38
C ILE A 106 -11.09 29.66 2.11
N GLU A 107 -9.94 29.08 1.80
CA GLU A 107 -8.70 29.80 1.49
C GLU A 107 -8.29 29.50 0.04
N TYR A 108 -7.55 30.42 -0.58
CA TYR A 108 -7.11 30.34 -1.99
C TYR A 108 -5.58 30.38 -2.05
N PRO A 109 -4.89 29.29 -1.67
CA PRO A 109 -3.43 29.29 -1.56
C PRO A 109 -2.72 29.53 -2.89
N SER A 110 -3.31 29.12 -4.02
CA SER A 110 -2.77 29.28 -5.38
C SER A 110 -1.27 28.92 -5.45
N SER A 111 -0.92 27.74 -4.97
CA SER A 111 0.47 27.28 -4.86
C SER A 111 0.73 26.03 -5.69
N GLN A 112 1.99 25.82 -6.03
CA GLN A 112 2.48 24.57 -6.62
C GLN A 112 3.67 24.06 -5.81
N GLN A 113 3.76 22.75 -5.64
CA GLN A 113 4.88 22.11 -4.97
C GLN A 113 5.18 20.75 -5.59
N TYR A 114 6.46 20.40 -5.60
CA TYR A 114 6.91 19.03 -5.86
C TYR A 114 7.24 18.34 -4.54
N ILE A 115 6.78 17.11 -4.41
CA ILE A 115 7.01 16.28 -3.22
C ILE A 115 7.71 15.01 -3.62
N GLU A 116 8.78 14.69 -2.89
CA GLU A 116 9.57 13.48 -3.08
C GLU A 116 9.39 12.57 -1.86
N GLU A 117 9.09 11.29 -2.09
CA GLU A 117 8.99 10.28 -1.04
C GLU A 117 9.82 9.06 -1.43
N TYR A 118 10.52 8.47 -0.46
CA TYR A 118 11.48 7.38 -0.67
C TYR A 118 11.28 6.27 0.36
N GLY A 119 11.16 5.03 -0.09
CA GLY A 119 11.07 3.86 0.78
C GLY A 119 11.96 2.72 0.29
N GLU A 120 12.69 2.09 1.23
CA GLU A 120 13.43 0.84 0.97
C GLU A 120 12.53 -0.37 0.68
N ASN A 121 11.22 -0.21 0.89
CA ASN A 121 10.14 -1.14 0.59
C ASN A 121 8.79 -0.39 0.66
N ALA A 122 7.68 -1.08 0.32
CA ALA A 122 6.34 -0.48 0.29
C ALA A 122 5.90 0.06 1.66
N LYS A 123 6.25 -0.63 2.76
CA LYS A 123 5.90 -0.21 4.12
C LYS A 123 6.59 1.09 4.50
N ALA A 124 7.90 1.20 4.30
CA ALA A 124 8.65 2.43 4.55
C ALA A 124 8.16 3.62 3.69
N TYR A 125 7.80 3.36 2.42
CA TYR A 125 7.18 4.39 1.58
C TYR A 125 5.82 4.84 2.13
N SER A 126 4.97 3.89 2.51
CA SER A 126 3.66 4.16 3.11
C SER A 126 3.77 4.91 4.44
N GLU A 127 4.79 4.66 5.26
CA GLU A 127 5.08 5.45 6.47
C GLU A 127 5.32 6.92 6.11
N MET A 128 6.14 7.21 5.09
CA MET A 128 6.38 8.58 4.61
C MET A 128 5.07 9.26 4.17
N VAL A 129 4.24 8.58 3.38
CA VAL A 129 2.94 9.11 2.92
C VAL A 129 1.99 9.32 4.09
N THR A 130 1.94 8.38 5.03
CA THR A 130 1.06 8.44 6.21
C THR A 130 1.39 9.67 7.06
N THR A 131 2.68 9.99 7.27
CA THR A 131 3.09 11.13 8.10
C THR A 131 2.73 12.51 7.53
N LYS A 132 2.26 12.60 6.28
CA LYS A 132 1.78 13.86 5.70
C LYS A 132 0.52 14.38 6.39
N VAL A 133 -0.22 13.53 7.08
CA VAL A 133 -1.44 13.86 7.82
C VAL A 133 -1.46 13.16 9.18
N ASP A 134 -1.81 13.88 10.23
CA ASP A 134 -2.06 13.33 11.56
C ASP A 134 -3.40 12.59 11.58
N LEU A 135 -3.32 11.26 11.54
CA LEU A 135 -4.46 10.35 11.62
C LEU A 135 -4.77 9.91 13.07
N GLY A 136 -4.02 10.38 14.06
CA GLY A 136 -4.16 9.93 15.46
C GLY A 136 -3.50 8.58 15.76
N PHE A 137 -2.78 7.99 14.81
CA PHE A 137 -2.00 6.76 14.96
C PHE A 137 -0.78 6.74 14.02
N SER A 138 0.08 5.72 14.13
CA SER A 138 1.33 5.60 13.35
C SER A 138 1.45 4.25 12.61
N ILE A 139 0.34 3.80 12.03
CA ILE A 139 0.22 2.58 11.22
C ILE A 139 0.37 2.98 9.75
N PRO A 140 1.21 2.29 8.96
CA PRO A 140 1.38 2.60 7.55
C PRO A 140 0.12 2.26 6.75
N VAL A 141 -0.60 3.29 6.29
CA VAL A 141 -1.83 3.17 5.52
C VAL A 141 -1.65 3.80 4.13
N PHE A 142 -2.73 4.12 3.42
CA PHE A 142 -2.73 4.58 2.04
C PHE A 142 -2.17 3.56 1.03
N GLY A 143 -2.32 2.26 1.29
CA GLY A 143 -1.73 1.18 0.49
C GLY A 143 -2.21 1.15 -0.96
N LYS A 144 -3.45 1.59 -1.24
CA LYS A 144 -3.96 1.66 -2.62
C LYS A 144 -3.23 2.69 -3.48
N THR A 145 -2.49 3.63 -2.88
CA THR A 145 -1.61 4.55 -3.61
C THR A 145 -0.57 3.79 -4.43
N LEU A 146 0.01 2.72 -3.86
CA LEU A 146 0.96 1.87 -4.57
C LEU A 146 0.27 0.79 -5.40
N GLU A 147 -0.78 0.14 -4.86
CA GLU A 147 -1.47 -0.95 -5.56
C GLU A 147 -2.15 -0.49 -6.86
N SER A 148 -2.74 0.70 -6.88
CA SER A 148 -3.30 1.29 -8.10
C SER A 148 -2.24 1.70 -9.13
N SER A 149 -0.97 1.84 -8.70
CA SER A 149 0.14 2.24 -9.57
C SER A 149 0.95 1.05 -10.08
N PHE A 150 1.00 -0.04 -9.32
CA PHE A 150 1.71 -1.26 -9.65
C PHE A 150 0.83 -2.44 -9.28
N SER A 151 0.29 -3.13 -10.30
CA SER A 151 -0.48 -4.35 -10.09
C SER A 151 0.37 -5.37 -9.33
N ASN A 152 -0.05 -5.67 -8.12
CA ASN A 152 0.67 -6.54 -7.20
C ASN A 152 0.30 -8.01 -7.50
N SER A 153 1.26 -8.93 -7.42
CA SER A 153 1.02 -10.35 -7.72
C SER A 153 0.40 -11.13 -6.56
N THR A 154 0.11 -10.48 -5.44
CA THR A 154 -0.36 -11.11 -4.19
C THR A 154 -1.89 -11.08 -4.10
N THR A 155 -2.46 -12.00 -3.31
CA THR A 155 -3.91 -12.13 -3.12
C THR A 155 -4.50 -11.21 -2.05
N ASN A 156 -3.72 -10.23 -1.56
CA ASN A 156 -4.17 -9.16 -0.69
C ASN A 156 -3.61 -7.83 -1.23
N SER A 157 -4.49 -6.88 -1.56
CA SER A 157 -4.13 -5.57 -2.12
C SER A 157 -3.27 -4.69 -1.21
N TYR A 158 -3.00 -5.11 0.02
CA TYR A 158 -2.18 -4.38 1.00
C TYR A 158 -0.85 -5.07 1.34
N THR A 159 -0.54 -6.23 0.73
CA THR A 159 0.69 -6.99 1.00
C THR A 159 1.63 -6.95 -0.20
N PHE A 160 2.83 -6.38 -0.05
CA PHE A 160 3.78 -6.14 -1.14
C PHE A 160 5.03 -7.03 -1.03
N ASP A 161 5.58 -7.47 -2.17
CA ASP A 161 6.85 -8.21 -2.19
C ASP A 161 7.99 -7.30 -1.70
N GLY A 162 8.67 -7.73 -0.64
CA GLY A 162 9.76 -7.00 0.00
C GLY A 162 10.99 -6.81 -0.89
N LYS A 163 11.06 -7.45 -2.07
CA LYS A 163 12.17 -7.27 -3.02
C LYS A 163 12.18 -5.88 -3.65
N TYR A 164 11.01 -5.25 -3.76
CA TYR A 164 10.87 -3.96 -4.43
C TYR A 164 11.21 -2.78 -3.50
N ILE A 165 11.79 -1.75 -4.09
CA ILE A 165 11.92 -0.40 -3.51
C ILE A 165 10.90 0.52 -4.18
N TYR A 166 10.47 1.58 -3.48
CA TYR A 166 9.43 2.47 -3.95
C TYR A 166 9.81 3.94 -3.73
N ALA A 167 9.42 4.79 -4.66
CA ALA A 167 9.60 6.24 -4.52
C ALA A 167 8.56 7.02 -5.34
N SER A 168 8.42 8.32 -5.09
CA SER A 168 7.58 9.18 -5.91
C SER A 168 8.08 10.61 -6.07
N TYR A 169 7.68 11.24 -7.18
CA TYR A 169 7.89 12.64 -7.50
C TYR A 169 6.54 13.25 -7.91
N ASN A 170 5.78 13.78 -6.95
CA ASN A 170 4.42 14.26 -7.21
C ASN A 170 4.42 15.78 -7.35
N LEU A 171 3.73 16.32 -8.35
CA LEU A 171 3.40 17.74 -8.44
C LEU A 171 1.99 17.96 -7.91
N GLU A 172 1.86 18.80 -6.90
CA GLU A 172 0.57 19.23 -6.34
C GLU A 172 0.34 20.71 -6.66
N LEU A 173 -0.78 20.99 -7.31
CA LEU A 173 -1.28 22.33 -7.62
C LEU A 173 -2.46 22.61 -6.68
N LYS A 174 -2.29 23.49 -5.69
CA LYS A 174 -3.32 23.79 -4.69
C LYS A 174 -4.07 25.06 -5.06
N GLN A 175 -5.34 24.93 -5.39
CA GLN A 175 -6.22 26.02 -5.79
C GLN A 175 -7.04 26.56 -4.62
N ARG A 176 -7.67 25.65 -3.86
CA ARG A 176 -8.52 26.00 -2.71
C ARG A 176 -8.22 25.10 -1.52
N ARG A 177 -8.41 25.62 -0.32
CA ARG A 177 -8.42 24.85 0.92
C ARG A 177 -9.76 25.05 1.62
N PHE A 178 -10.37 23.96 2.06
CA PHE A 178 -11.61 23.95 2.84
C PHE A 178 -11.31 23.35 4.20
N ARG A 179 -11.63 24.06 5.29
CA ARG A 179 -11.39 23.55 6.64
C ARG A 179 -12.43 23.98 7.66
N PHE A 180 -12.65 23.11 8.65
CA PHE A 180 -13.31 23.52 9.89
C PHE A 180 -12.30 24.21 10.80
N ASN A 181 -12.62 25.41 11.26
CA ASN A 181 -11.99 26.04 12.42
C ASN A 181 -12.74 25.61 13.69
N SER A 182 -12.77 24.30 13.93
CA SER A 182 -13.56 23.65 14.99
C SER A 182 -12.93 22.33 15.40
N THR A 183 -13.48 21.67 16.42
CA THR A 183 -13.01 20.36 16.92
C THR A 183 -14.08 19.29 16.71
N PRO A 184 -13.70 18.00 16.69
CA PRO A 184 -14.67 16.89 16.68
C PRO A 184 -15.74 17.00 17.77
N GLU A 185 -15.37 17.51 18.96
CA GLU A 185 -16.30 17.70 20.08
C GLU A 185 -17.45 18.69 19.78
N THR A 186 -17.19 19.72 18.95
CA THR A 186 -18.25 20.62 18.48
C THR A 186 -18.98 20.05 17.28
N LEU A 187 -18.23 19.50 16.31
CA LEU A 187 -18.76 19.01 15.03
C LEU A 187 -19.68 17.80 15.19
N LYS A 188 -19.51 16.97 16.23
CA LYS A 188 -20.39 15.82 16.51
C LYS A 188 -21.85 16.19 16.81
N ASN A 189 -22.17 17.48 17.00
CA ASN A 189 -23.54 17.96 17.17
C ASN A 189 -24.19 18.37 15.83
N TYR A 190 -23.46 18.25 14.73
CA TYR A 190 -23.88 18.61 13.37
C TYR A 190 -23.65 17.43 12.43
N LEU A 191 -24.08 16.24 12.85
CA LEU A 191 -24.02 15.05 12.02
C LEU A 191 -25.15 15.09 10.98
N THR A 192 -24.94 14.48 9.83
CA THR A 192 -26.03 14.29 8.87
C THR A 192 -27.08 13.35 9.46
N PRO A 193 -28.39 13.57 9.22
CA PRO A 193 -29.45 12.67 9.72
C PRO A 193 -29.25 11.21 9.28
N ASP A 194 -28.67 11.02 8.11
CA ASP A 194 -28.30 9.70 7.59
C ASP A 194 -27.23 9.02 8.44
N PHE A 195 -26.15 9.72 8.78
CA PHE A 195 -25.09 9.13 9.62
C PHE A 195 -25.60 8.85 11.04
N GLU A 196 -26.42 9.73 11.61
CA GLU A 196 -27.06 9.49 12.91
C GLU A 196 -27.95 8.24 12.88
N SER A 197 -28.80 8.11 11.86
CA SER A 197 -29.64 6.93 11.66
C SER A 197 -28.80 5.67 11.45
N ASP A 198 -27.73 5.73 10.67
CA ASP A 198 -26.87 4.59 10.39
C ASP A 198 -26.10 4.15 11.65
N LEU A 199 -25.68 5.09 12.52
CA LEU A 199 -25.12 4.75 13.85
C LEU A 199 -26.13 4.01 14.75
N GLU A 200 -27.43 4.17 14.53
CA GLU A 200 -28.49 3.42 15.22
C GLU A 200 -28.74 2.03 14.63
N LEU A 201 -28.58 1.87 13.32
CA LEU A 201 -29.06 0.68 12.60
C LEU A 201 -27.96 -0.27 12.14
N LEU A 202 -26.74 0.21 11.93
CA LEU A 202 -25.68 -0.53 11.26
C LEU A 202 -24.62 -1.06 12.23
N SER A 203 -23.98 -2.15 11.83
CA SER A 203 -22.79 -2.66 12.51
C SER A 203 -21.56 -1.77 12.25
N PRO A 204 -20.52 -1.80 13.12
CA PRO A 204 -19.28 -1.06 12.87
C PRO A 204 -18.62 -1.34 11.51
N ALA A 205 -18.71 -2.59 11.03
CA ALA A 205 -18.20 -2.96 9.71
C ALA A 205 -18.91 -2.22 8.57
N GLN A 206 -20.24 -2.13 8.64
CA GLN A 206 -21.04 -1.41 7.66
C GLN A 206 -20.80 0.10 7.75
N ILE A 207 -20.61 0.65 8.96
CA ILE A 207 -20.23 2.06 9.12
C ILE A 207 -18.91 2.35 8.39
N VAL A 208 -17.87 1.51 8.60
CA VAL A 208 -16.58 1.69 7.91
C VAL A 208 -16.71 1.48 6.40
N GLU A 209 -17.55 0.57 5.94
CA GLU A 209 -17.83 0.37 4.51
C GLU A 209 -18.48 1.59 3.86
N PHE A 210 -19.36 2.31 4.56
CA PHE A 210 -20.11 3.44 4.02
C PHE A 210 -19.49 4.81 4.23
N TYR A 211 -18.72 4.97 5.31
CA TYR A 211 -18.19 6.25 5.76
C TYR A 211 -16.67 6.22 5.95
N GLY A 212 -16.02 5.08 5.78
CA GLY A 212 -14.59 4.93 6.01
C GLY A 212 -14.24 4.99 7.50
N THR A 213 -12.96 5.26 7.77
CA THR A 213 -12.38 5.25 9.11
C THR A 213 -12.19 6.66 9.68
N HIS A 214 -12.27 7.68 8.83
CA HIS A 214 -12.00 9.08 9.17
C HIS A 214 -13.05 10.02 8.59
N VAL A 215 -13.10 11.23 9.13
CA VAL A 215 -13.87 12.36 8.61
C VAL A 215 -12.90 13.46 8.17
N LEU A 216 -13.09 13.98 6.97
CA LEU A 216 -12.26 15.05 6.41
C LEU A 216 -12.59 16.39 7.06
N ALA A 217 -11.59 17.06 7.63
CA ALA A 217 -11.74 18.30 8.38
C ALA A 217 -10.90 19.47 7.84
N ASP A 218 -9.88 19.20 7.03
CA ASP A 218 -9.02 20.19 6.40
C ASP A 218 -8.43 19.61 5.10
N ILE A 219 -8.91 20.09 3.96
CA ILE A 219 -8.59 19.52 2.65
C ILE A 219 -8.10 20.60 1.69
N TYR A 220 -7.18 20.21 0.79
CA TYR A 220 -6.77 21.00 -0.36
C TYR A 220 -7.34 20.39 -1.64
N THR A 221 -7.79 21.26 -2.52
CA THR A 221 -8.26 20.89 -3.85
C THR A 221 -7.46 21.59 -4.93
N GLY A 222 -7.27 20.91 -6.06
CA GLY A 222 -6.64 21.44 -7.26
C GLY A 222 -6.28 20.32 -8.24
N GLY A 223 -5.05 20.31 -8.73
CA GLY A 223 -4.54 19.30 -9.66
C GLY A 223 -3.35 18.54 -9.09
N ALA A 224 -3.19 17.27 -9.45
CA ALA A 224 -2.03 16.49 -9.09
C ALA A 224 -1.48 15.72 -10.29
N LEU A 225 -0.17 15.76 -10.50
CA LEU A 225 0.56 14.77 -11.30
C LEU A 225 1.27 13.85 -10.31
N GLU A 226 0.92 12.57 -10.36
CA GLU A 226 1.46 11.55 -9.48
C GLU A 226 2.40 10.69 -10.29
N ILE A 227 3.67 10.64 -9.90
CA ILE A 227 4.70 9.79 -10.52
C ILE A 227 5.19 8.83 -9.45
N LYS A 228 4.96 7.53 -9.66
CA LYS A 228 5.40 6.45 -8.78
C LYS A 228 6.48 5.64 -9.46
N PHE A 229 7.49 5.26 -8.70
CA PHE A 229 8.63 4.44 -9.14
C PHE A 229 8.68 3.15 -8.33
N GLN A 230 8.96 2.04 -9.02
CA GLN A 230 9.23 0.73 -8.44
C GLN A 230 10.48 0.14 -9.10
N SER A 231 11.35 -0.49 -8.31
CA SER A 231 12.52 -1.21 -8.85
C SER A 231 12.95 -2.32 -7.90
N GLU A 232 13.75 -3.26 -8.40
CA GLU A 232 14.60 -4.10 -7.57
C GLU A 232 16.01 -3.50 -7.51
N THR A 233 16.79 -3.85 -6.49
CA THR A 233 18.14 -3.30 -6.36
C THR A 233 19.15 -4.25 -5.74
N THR A 234 20.39 -4.17 -6.22
CA THR A 234 21.57 -4.82 -5.62
C THR A 234 22.25 -3.97 -4.55
N GLU A 235 21.82 -2.72 -4.37
CA GLU A 235 22.36 -1.79 -3.38
C GLU A 235 21.91 -2.16 -1.97
N GLU A 236 22.84 -2.19 -1.02
CA GLU A 236 22.53 -2.47 0.38
C GLU A 236 21.75 -1.31 1.01
N ASN A 237 22.09 -0.06 0.65
CA ASN A 237 21.31 1.11 1.02
C ASN A 237 20.11 1.32 0.09
N ARG A 238 19.05 0.54 0.33
CA ARG A 238 17.83 0.51 -0.50
C ARG A 238 17.08 1.85 -0.58
N THR A 239 17.11 2.68 0.46
CA THR A 239 16.52 4.03 0.42
C THR A 239 17.32 4.97 -0.48
N PHE A 240 18.65 4.84 -0.50
CA PHE A 240 19.48 5.55 -1.47
C PHE A 240 19.17 5.08 -2.90
N ALA A 241 19.05 3.76 -3.11
CA ALA A 241 18.70 3.18 -4.39
C ALA A 241 17.36 3.73 -4.94
N SER A 242 16.33 3.85 -4.08
CA SER A 242 15.02 4.37 -4.50
C SER A 242 15.08 5.86 -4.86
N ARG A 243 15.92 6.63 -4.15
CA ARG A 243 16.19 8.05 -4.41
C ARG A 243 16.90 8.30 -5.75
N VAL A 244 17.93 7.52 -6.07
CA VAL A 244 18.64 7.67 -7.35
C VAL A 244 17.83 7.10 -8.52
N GLY A 245 17.15 5.98 -8.31
CA GLY A 245 16.32 5.33 -9.33
C GLY A 245 15.16 6.22 -9.79
N LEU A 246 14.44 6.85 -8.86
CA LEU A 246 13.39 7.82 -9.19
C LEU A 246 13.93 9.00 -10.00
N LYS A 247 15.04 9.60 -9.57
CA LYS A 247 15.60 10.79 -10.24
C LYS A 247 16.06 10.45 -11.66
N SER A 248 16.61 9.26 -11.89
CA SER A 248 16.90 8.76 -13.24
C SER A 248 15.63 8.62 -14.06
N ALA A 249 14.61 7.96 -13.51
CA ALA A 249 13.37 7.71 -14.25
C ALA A 249 12.61 9.00 -14.61
N VAL A 250 12.57 9.98 -13.70
CA VAL A 250 11.94 11.29 -13.95
C VAL A 250 12.69 12.05 -15.05
N LYS A 251 14.02 11.99 -15.08
CA LYS A 251 14.81 12.55 -16.17
C LYS A 251 14.51 11.86 -17.50
N ASP A 252 14.50 10.53 -17.52
CA ASP A 252 14.29 9.74 -18.74
C ASP A 252 12.89 9.93 -19.33
N ILE A 253 11.85 10.01 -18.50
CA ILE A 253 10.46 10.08 -18.95
C ILE A 253 9.95 11.52 -19.11
N PHE A 254 10.34 12.45 -18.23
CA PHE A 254 9.78 13.80 -18.22
C PHE A 254 10.77 14.89 -18.62
N ASP A 255 12.05 14.54 -18.89
CA ASP A 255 13.12 15.49 -19.17
C ASP A 255 13.29 16.56 -18.07
N ILE A 256 13.06 16.14 -16.82
CA ILE A 256 13.24 16.98 -15.63
C ILE A 256 14.52 16.54 -14.90
N ASP A 257 15.49 17.45 -14.78
CA ASP A 257 16.71 17.19 -14.01
C ASP A 257 16.56 17.59 -12.54
N ILE A 258 16.40 16.58 -11.68
CA ILE A 258 16.25 16.72 -10.22
C ILE A 258 17.45 16.15 -9.45
N GLN A 259 18.65 16.22 -10.04
CA GLN A 259 19.92 15.81 -9.42
C GLN A 259 20.50 16.84 -8.45
N ASN A 260 19.68 17.34 -7.53
CA ASN A 260 20.09 18.27 -6.48
C ASN A 260 20.90 17.59 -5.35
N ASP A 261 20.60 16.31 -5.09
CA ASP A 261 21.12 15.54 -3.94
C ASP A 261 22.21 14.52 -4.30
N VAL A 262 22.09 13.93 -5.49
CA VAL A 262 22.73 12.65 -5.90
C VAL A 262 22.90 12.62 -7.42
N ALA A 263 23.82 11.80 -7.93
CA ALA A 263 24.03 11.62 -9.37
C ALA A 263 23.20 10.45 -9.92
N THR A 264 22.55 10.61 -11.08
CA THR A 264 21.79 9.51 -11.70
C THR A 264 22.70 8.38 -12.19
N SER A 265 24.00 8.61 -12.37
CA SER A 265 24.97 7.55 -12.65
C SER A 265 25.03 6.48 -11.56
N ASP A 266 24.54 6.78 -10.36
CA ASP A 266 24.53 5.85 -9.22
C ASP A 266 23.34 4.87 -9.28
N SER A 267 22.44 5.02 -10.26
CA SER A 267 21.28 4.13 -10.42
C SER A 267 21.62 2.79 -11.08
N LEU A 268 22.89 2.48 -11.35
CA LEU A 268 23.33 1.22 -11.97
C LEU A 268 22.97 -0.03 -11.15
N SER A 269 22.70 0.15 -9.85
CA SER A 269 22.24 -0.91 -8.96
C SER A 269 20.73 -1.16 -9.04
N ASN A 270 19.96 -0.34 -9.77
CA ASN A 270 18.53 -0.50 -9.96
C ASN A 270 18.25 -1.29 -11.24
N TYR A 271 17.36 -2.27 -11.17
CA TYR A 271 16.95 -3.09 -12.31
C TYR A 271 15.46 -3.45 -12.20
N ASN A 272 14.89 -4.02 -13.27
CA ASN A 272 13.44 -4.26 -13.39
C ASN A 272 12.64 -2.99 -13.07
N ARG A 273 13.14 -1.83 -13.53
CA ARG A 273 12.61 -0.52 -13.18
C ARG A 273 11.27 -0.28 -13.87
N LYS A 274 10.30 0.21 -13.10
CA LYS A 274 8.98 0.61 -13.55
C LYS A 274 8.63 2.03 -13.12
N LEU A 275 7.91 2.74 -13.97
CA LEU A 275 7.27 4.00 -13.64
C LEU A 275 5.76 3.89 -13.87
N SER A 276 5.00 4.52 -12.99
CA SER A 276 3.58 4.77 -13.18
C SER A 276 3.35 6.27 -13.05
N TYR A 277 2.55 6.85 -13.94
CA TYR A 277 2.15 8.24 -13.83
C TYR A 277 0.69 8.46 -14.16
N LYS A 278 0.03 9.34 -13.40
CA LYS A 278 -1.34 9.77 -13.67
C LYS A 278 -1.57 11.21 -13.25
N THR A 279 -2.48 11.88 -13.94
CA THR A 279 -2.96 13.22 -13.54
C THR A 279 -4.36 13.16 -12.96
N ARG A 280 -4.64 13.97 -11.94
CA ARG A 280 -5.96 14.19 -11.34
C ARG A 280 -6.29 15.68 -11.33
N GLY A 281 -7.56 16.03 -11.53
CA GLY A 281 -7.98 17.43 -11.73
C GLY A 281 -7.55 17.98 -13.09
N GLY A 282 -7.85 19.25 -13.35
CA GLY A 282 -7.61 19.84 -14.66
C GLY A 282 -8.59 19.38 -15.74
N ASP A 283 -8.27 19.61 -17.00
CA ASP A 283 -9.06 19.16 -18.15
C ASP A 283 -8.83 17.65 -18.41
N PRO A 284 -9.87 16.80 -18.30
CA PRO A 284 -9.75 15.37 -18.55
C PRO A 284 -9.33 15.03 -19.98
N ALA A 285 -9.55 15.90 -20.96
CA ALA A 285 -9.18 15.66 -22.37
C ALA A 285 -7.66 15.64 -22.61
N VAL A 286 -6.88 16.22 -21.70
CA VAL A 286 -5.41 16.25 -21.74
C VAL A 286 -4.78 15.50 -20.55
N ALA A 287 -5.58 14.73 -19.81
CA ALA A 287 -5.10 13.93 -18.70
C ALA A 287 -4.10 12.85 -19.17
N LEU A 288 -3.13 12.56 -18.31
CA LEU A 288 -2.13 11.52 -18.50
C LEU A 288 -2.46 10.31 -17.62
N LEU A 289 -2.26 9.11 -18.17
CA LEU A 289 -2.35 7.85 -17.44
C LEU A 289 -1.45 6.81 -18.12
N ASN A 290 -0.51 6.25 -17.37
CA ASN A 290 0.25 5.05 -17.74
C ASN A 290 0.71 4.35 -16.47
N ASP A 291 0.29 3.12 -16.26
CA ASP A 291 0.52 2.33 -15.04
C ASP A 291 1.60 1.23 -15.21
N ASP A 292 2.27 1.15 -16.37
CA ASP A 292 3.28 0.10 -16.63
C ASP A 292 4.40 0.57 -17.57
N VAL A 293 5.01 1.73 -17.30
CA VAL A 293 6.20 2.18 -18.05
C VAL A 293 7.38 1.29 -17.70
N ASN A 294 7.82 0.46 -18.65
CA ASN A 294 9.04 -0.34 -18.51
C ASN A 294 10.27 0.52 -18.83
N LEU A 295 11.08 0.82 -17.82
CA LEU A 295 12.25 1.70 -17.94
C LEU A 295 13.51 0.98 -18.47
N GLU A 296 13.43 -0.33 -18.73
CA GLU A 296 14.50 -1.09 -19.40
C GLU A 296 14.37 -1.05 -20.93
N GLN A 297 13.39 -0.30 -21.45
CA GLN A 297 13.14 -0.12 -22.86
C GLN A 297 13.30 1.35 -23.26
N GLN A 298 13.38 1.61 -24.56
CA GLN A 298 13.35 2.97 -25.07
C GLN A 298 11.96 3.57 -24.84
N ASN A 299 11.91 4.69 -24.13
CA ASN A 299 10.69 5.43 -23.85
C ASN A 299 10.71 6.80 -24.54
N THR A 300 9.52 7.37 -24.77
CA THR A 300 9.36 8.73 -25.27
C THR A 300 9.13 9.70 -24.13
N THR A 301 9.66 10.92 -24.26
CA THR A 301 9.40 11.99 -23.30
C THR A 301 7.91 12.33 -23.22
N VAL A 302 7.42 12.49 -21.99
CA VAL A 302 6.06 12.84 -21.64
C VAL A 302 6.02 14.32 -21.24
N ASN A 303 5.15 15.08 -21.90
CA ASN A 303 4.90 16.48 -21.56
C ASN A 303 3.54 16.62 -20.86
N PHE A 304 3.53 17.23 -19.67
CA PHE A 304 2.32 17.46 -18.88
C PHE A 304 1.91 18.94 -18.81
N SER A 305 2.58 19.85 -19.54
CA SER A 305 2.31 21.29 -19.48
C SER A 305 0.89 21.65 -19.93
N ASN A 306 0.33 20.95 -20.92
CA ASN A 306 -1.06 21.17 -21.36
C ASN A 306 -2.04 20.88 -20.23
N TRP A 307 -1.87 19.74 -19.55
CA TRP A 307 -2.64 19.42 -18.35
C TRP A 307 -2.40 20.44 -17.24
N GLN A 308 -1.14 20.77 -16.93
CA GLN A 308 -0.80 21.71 -15.86
C GLN A 308 -1.50 23.07 -16.07
N ASN A 309 -1.46 23.61 -17.28
CA ASN A 309 -2.08 24.89 -17.64
C ASN A 309 -3.62 24.84 -17.68
N SER A 310 -4.22 23.66 -17.70
CA SER A 310 -5.68 23.49 -17.68
C SER A 310 -6.30 23.57 -16.28
N ASN A 311 -5.47 23.57 -15.23
CA ASN A 311 -5.95 23.52 -13.84
C ASN A 311 -6.56 24.85 -13.40
N THR A 312 -7.81 24.81 -12.95
CA THR A 312 -8.56 25.94 -12.39
C THR A 312 -9.24 25.54 -11.09
N ALA A 313 -9.91 26.49 -10.41
CA ALA A 313 -10.67 26.17 -9.22
C ALA A 313 -11.88 25.28 -9.53
N GLU A 314 -12.46 25.38 -10.73
CA GLU A 314 -13.68 24.69 -11.15
C GLU A 314 -13.46 23.21 -11.44
N ASN A 315 -12.29 22.84 -11.97
CA ASN A 315 -11.90 21.45 -12.23
C ASN A 315 -10.95 20.87 -11.17
N ALA A 316 -10.92 21.51 -9.99
CA ALA A 316 -10.13 21.07 -8.85
C ALA A 316 -10.75 19.84 -8.18
N VAL A 317 -9.90 18.85 -7.88
CA VAL A 317 -10.25 17.64 -7.10
C VAL A 317 -9.48 17.62 -5.79
N LEU A 318 -9.81 16.74 -4.85
CA LEU A 318 -9.00 16.51 -3.65
C LEU A 318 -7.56 16.15 -4.04
N VAL A 319 -6.56 16.84 -3.51
CA VAL A 319 -5.14 16.61 -3.83
C VAL A 319 -4.24 16.49 -2.61
N ASP A 320 -4.63 17.05 -1.46
CA ASP A 320 -3.85 16.97 -0.23
C ASP A 320 -4.74 17.24 1.00
N PHE A 321 -4.21 16.98 2.19
CA PHE A 321 -4.83 17.29 3.48
C PHE A 321 -4.09 18.42 4.19
N GLY A 322 -4.78 19.13 5.07
CA GLY A 322 -4.09 19.82 6.16
C GLY A 322 -3.45 18.81 7.12
N TYR A 323 -2.46 19.22 7.91
CA TYR A 323 -1.80 18.32 8.87
C TYR A 323 -2.81 17.63 9.81
N ASN A 324 -3.89 18.30 10.20
CA ASN A 324 -4.98 17.74 11.01
C ASN A 324 -6.23 17.40 10.18
N GLY A 325 -6.05 17.09 8.90
CA GLY A 325 -7.11 17.11 7.90
C GLY A 325 -8.02 15.90 7.86
N ALA A 326 -7.70 14.83 8.58
CA ALA A 326 -8.55 13.66 8.75
C ALA A 326 -8.64 13.30 10.23
N LYS A 327 -9.85 13.08 10.74
CA LYS A 327 -10.13 12.78 12.15
C LYS A 327 -10.83 11.44 12.30
N LEU A 328 -10.50 10.66 13.32
CA LEU A 328 -11.06 9.32 13.48
C LEU A 328 -12.58 9.40 13.58
N ILE A 329 -13.29 8.56 12.82
CA ILE A 329 -14.75 8.65 12.69
C ILE A 329 -15.47 8.45 14.04
N TYR A 330 -14.92 7.62 14.92
CA TYR A 330 -15.48 7.39 16.25
C TYR A 330 -15.33 8.57 17.21
N GLU A 331 -14.52 9.60 16.88
CA GLU A 331 -14.48 10.85 17.66
C GLU A 331 -15.80 11.63 17.57
N PHE A 332 -16.59 11.39 16.52
CA PHE A 332 -17.86 12.05 16.25
C PHE A 332 -19.08 11.31 16.82
N VAL A 333 -18.88 10.18 17.50
CA VAL A 333 -19.98 9.38 18.06
C VAL A 333 -20.21 9.75 19.53
N THR A 334 -21.43 10.20 19.85
CA THR A 334 -21.79 10.64 21.21
C THR A 334 -22.16 9.50 22.15
N ASP A 335 -22.84 8.44 21.65
CA ASP A 335 -23.16 7.27 22.47
C ASP A 335 -21.88 6.51 22.85
N PRO A 336 -21.59 6.32 24.16
CA PRO A 336 -20.32 5.74 24.60
C PRO A 336 -20.15 4.27 24.25
N ILE A 337 -21.25 3.49 24.18
CA ILE A 337 -21.21 2.07 23.85
C ILE A 337 -20.88 1.91 22.37
N LYS A 338 -21.58 2.64 21.51
CA LYS A 338 -21.37 2.61 20.06
C LYS A 338 -20.02 3.16 19.67
N LYS A 339 -19.59 4.24 20.31
CA LYS A 339 -18.24 4.79 20.14
C LYS A 339 -17.19 3.73 20.40
N GLN A 340 -17.28 3.00 21.52
CA GLN A 340 -16.31 1.95 21.85
C GLN A 340 -16.34 0.79 20.86
N GLN A 341 -17.54 0.38 20.41
CA GLN A 341 -17.68 -0.69 19.40
C GLN A 341 -17.08 -0.29 18.06
N LEU A 342 -17.34 0.93 17.59
CA LEU A 342 -16.77 1.46 16.36
C LEU A 342 -15.26 1.65 16.47
N GLN A 343 -14.77 2.16 17.61
CA GLN A 343 -13.34 2.28 17.87
C GLN A 343 -12.63 0.92 17.76
N ASN A 344 -13.10 -0.10 18.47
CA ASN A 344 -12.48 -1.42 18.44
C ASN A 344 -12.42 -2.00 17.01
N TYR A 345 -13.49 -1.78 16.23
CA TYR A 345 -13.53 -2.24 14.85
C TYR A 345 -12.57 -1.45 13.95
N VAL A 346 -12.57 -0.11 14.03
CA VAL A 346 -11.69 0.76 13.23
C VAL A 346 -10.23 0.46 13.53
N ASP A 347 -9.86 0.33 14.81
CA ASP A 347 -8.48 0.03 15.22
C ASP A 347 -8.02 -1.32 14.61
N GLN A 348 -8.85 -2.36 14.68
CA GLN A 348 -8.55 -3.66 14.06
C GLN A 348 -8.54 -3.59 12.53
N TYR A 349 -9.49 -2.89 11.92
CA TYR A 349 -9.56 -2.71 10.46
C TYR A 349 -8.28 -2.05 9.93
N LEU A 350 -7.77 -1.02 10.62
CA LEU A 350 -6.53 -0.35 10.25
C LEU A 350 -5.31 -1.27 10.40
N ILE A 351 -5.27 -2.12 11.44
CA ILE A 351 -4.21 -3.13 11.62
C ILE A 351 -4.25 -4.17 10.50
N ASP A 352 -5.43 -4.67 10.15
CA ASP A 352 -5.61 -5.74 9.14
C ASP A 352 -5.34 -5.24 7.71
N ASN A 353 -5.58 -3.95 7.45
CA ASN A 353 -5.44 -3.32 6.14
C ASN A 353 -4.25 -2.34 6.06
N GLN A 354 -3.29 -2.45 6.99
CA GLN A 354 -2.03 -1.73 6.90
C GLN A 354 -1.18 -2.26 5.74
N VAL A 355 -0.23 -1.46 5.28
CA VAL A 355 0.75 -1.89 4.30
C VAL A 355 1.70 -2.91 4.92
N ASN A 356 1.61 -4.14 4.41
CA ASN A 356 2.40 -5.28 4.86
C ASN A 356 3.43 -5.69 3.80
N LEU A 357 4.46 -6.40 4.25
CA LEU A 357 5.48 -6.97 3.38
C LEU A 357 5.41 -8.49 3.41
N GLU A 358 5.57 -9.10 2.25
CA GLU A 358 5.82 -10.53 2.09
C GLU A 358 7.24 -10.73 1.57
N TYR A 359 7.95 -11.67 2.19
CA TYR A 359 9.32 -12.01 1.80
C TYR A 359 9.31 -13.39 1.14
N ILE A 360 9.62 -13.42 -0.16
CA ILE A 360 9.54 -14.63 -0.96
C ILE A 360 10.92 -15.28 -1.03
N GLU A 361 11.04 -16.46 -0.43
CA GLU A 361 12.23 -17.29 -0.57
C GLU A 361 12.37 -17.87 -1.99
N LYS A 362 13.60 -18.09 -2.42
CA LYS A 362 13.93 -18.74 -3.70
C LYS A 362 14.80 -19.98 -3.46
N PRO A 363 14.68 -21.00 -4.31
CA PRO A 363 15.57 -22.15 -4.27
C PRO A 363 17.03 -21.73 -4.45
N ILE A 364 17.92 -22.33 -3.66
CA ILE A 364 19.36 -22.32 -3.88
C ILE A 364 19.74 -23.67 -4.48
N HIS A 365 20.21 -23.62 -5.72
CA HIS A 365 20.58 -24.75 -6.55
C HIS A 365 22.00 -25.18 -6.24
N ARG A 366 22.25 -26.49 -6.20
CA ARG A 366 23.58 -27.08 -6.04
C ARG A 366 24.03 -27.77 -7.31
N TYR A 367 25.29 -27.57 -7.64
CA TYR A 367 25.97 -28.15 -8.77
C TYR A 367 27.28 -28.77 -8.32
N PHE A 368 27.73 -29.82 -9.01
CA PHE A 368 28.98 -30.52 -8.73
C PHE A 368 29.85 -30.60 -9.98
N ASN A 369 31.13 -30.26 -9.86
CA ASN A 369 32.10 -30.39 -10.94
C ASN A 369 33.01 -31.60 -10.70
N ALA A 370 32.86 -32.64 -11.51
CA ALA A 370 33.63 -33.88 -11.34
C ALA A 370 35.14 -33.74 -11.61
N ASN A 371 35.57 -32.68 -12.31
CA ASN A 371 37.00 -32.45 -12.62
C ASN A 371 37.73 -31.78 -11.45
N SER A 372 37.12 -30.77 -10.82
CA SER A 372 37.69 -30.09 -9.64
C SER A 372 37.30 -30.77 -8.32
N GLY A 373 36.18 -31.48 -8.29
CA GLY A 373 35.60 -32.02 -7.06
C GLY A 373 34.86 -30.97 -6.23
N ASP A 374 34.53 -29.82 -6.81
CA ASP A 374 33.92 -28.66 -6.15
C ASP A 374 32.38 -28.66 -6.23
N HIS A 375 31.74 -28.06 -5.21
CA HIS A 375 30.31 -27.76 -5.19
C HIS A 375 30.03 -26.26 -5.36
N PHE A 376 29.30 -25.92 -6.43
CA PHE A 376 28.82 -24.57 -6.70
C PHE A 376 27.33 -24.45 -6.31
N TYR A 377 27.03 -23.44 -5.49
CA TYR A 377 25.68 -23.09 -5.03
C TYR A 377 25.25 -21.75 -5.64
N THR A 378 24.01 -21.66 -6.12
CA THR A 378 23.51 -20.41 -6.69
C THR A 378 21.99 -20.22 -6.61
N GLN A 379 21.55 -18.97 -6.55
CA GLN A 379 20.14 -18.59 -6.71
C GLN A 379 19.62 -18.73 -8.14
N ASN A 380 20.50 -18.91 -9.13
CA ASN A 380 20.14 -18.98 -10.54
C ASN A 380 20.05 -20.43 -11.01
N ASP A 381 18.88 -20.85 -11.50
CA ASP A 381 18.75 -22.12 -12.21
C ASP A 381 19.35 -21.99 -13.62
N GLY A 382 20.09 -23.00 -14.06
CA GLY A 382 20.77 -22.98 -15.34
C GLY A 382 21.65 -24.19 -15.63
N SER A 383 22.27 -24.15 -16.81
CA SER A 383 23.29 -25.11 -17.24
C SER A 383 24.65 -24.43 -17.24
N TYR A 384 25.59 -24.98 -16.47
CA TYR A 384 26.94 -24.46 -16.35
C TYR A 384 27.93 -25.48 -16.92
N THR A 385 28.77 -25.05 -17.87
CA THR A 385 29.71 -25.95 -18.55
C THR A 385 30.65 -26.62 -17.55
N GLY A 386 30.66 -27.95 -17.52
CA GLY A 386 31.48 -28.74 -16.60
C GLY A 386 30.83 -29.04 -15.24
N TRP A 387 29.61 -28.56 -15.00
CA TRP A 387 28.89 -28.71 -13.74
C TRP A 387 27.64 -29.58 -13.94
N GLY A 388 27.52 -30.64 -13.13
CA GLY A 388 26.31 -31.45 -13.04
C GLY A 388 25.34 -30.85 -12.02
N TYR A 389 24.08 -30.66 -12.40
CA TYR A 389 23.04 -30.20 -11.47
C TYR A 389 22.68 -31.31 -10.48
N GLU A 390 22.69 -30.99 -9.19
CA GLU A 390 22.37 -31.93 -8.11
C GLU A 390 21.04 -31.65 -7.39
N GLY A 391 20.31 -30.61 -7.82
CA GLY A 391 19.02 -30.24 -7.25
C GLY A 391 19.04 -29.00 -6.35
N VAL A 392 17.92 -28.74 -5.71
CA VAL A 392 17.78 -27.66 -4.71
C VAL A 392 18.37 -28.12 -3.38
N ALA A 393 19.35 -27.39 -2.85
CA ALA A 393 19.95 -27.69 -1.56
C ALA A 393 19.09 -27.22 -0.37
N PHE A 394 18.59 -26.00 -0.47
CA PHE A 394 17.75 -25.29 0.51
C PHE A 394 17.13 -24.06 -0.19
N SER A 395 16.24 -23.34 0.48
CA SER A 395 15.72 -22.05 0.02
C SER A 395 16.31 -20.90 0.85
N ALA A 396 16.51 -19.74 0.24
CA ALA A 396 17.01 -18.53 0.90
C ALA A 396 16.42 -17.27 0.25
N TYR A 397 16.65 -16.10 0.84
CA TYR A 397 16.20 -14.84 0.22
C TYR A 397 17.25 -14.34 -0.79
N THR A 398 16.79 -13.80 -1.92
CA THR A 398 17.68 -13.20 -2.94
C THR A 398 17.94 -11.71 -2.70
N TYR A 399 17.34 -11.16 -1.64
CA TYR A 399 17.41 -9.77 -1.24
C TYR A 399 17.38 -9.66 0.29
N ARG A 400 17.82 -8.52 0.81
CA ARG A 400 17.86 -8.28 2.26
C ARG A 400 16.46 -8.26 2.85
N THR A 401 16.24 -9.07 3.88
CA THR A 401 15.03 -9.07 4.72
C THR A 401 15.37 -8.70 6.16
N PRO A 402 14.39 -8.36 7.02
CA PRO A 402 14.62 -8.06 8.43
C PRO A 402 15.41 -9.19 9.11
N SER A 403 16.49 -8.81 9.79
CA SER A 403 17.38 -9.73 10.52
C SER A 403 18.16 -10.75 9.68
N SER A 404 18.04 -10.73 8.35
CA SER A 404 18.93 -11.51 7.47
C SER A 404 20.30 -10.84 7.34
N VAL A 405 21.29 -11.64 6.96
CA VAL A 405 22.65 -11.20 6.62
C VAL A 405 23.02 -11.69 5.23
N PRO A 406 23.88 -10.95 4.50
CA PRO A 406 24.40 -11.43 3.23
C PRO A 406 25.27 -12.66 3.42
N ILE A 407 25.17 -13.60 2.48
CA ILE A 407 26.07 -14.73 2.32
C ILE A 407 26.87 -14.48 1.05
N TYR A 408 28.14 -14.17 1.23
CA TYR A 408 29.09 -13.90 0.18
C TYR A 408 29.62 -15.19 -0.41
N ARG A 409 29.77 -15.23 -1.74
CA ARG A 409 30.48 -16.29 -2.47
C ARG A 409 31.91 -15.84 -2.75
N TYR A 410 32.83 -16.77 -2.55
CA TYR A 410 34.26 -16.57 -2.75
C TYR A 410 34.82 -17.69 -3.60
N TYR A 411 35.70 -17.36 -4.53
CA TYR A 411 36.34 -18.34 -5.42
C TYR A 411 37.86 -18.37 -5.20
N ASN A 412 38.42 -19.57 -5.05
CA ASN A 412 39.86 -19.78 -4.99
C ASN A 412 40.38 -20.35 -6.33
N PRO A 413 41.15 -19.58 -7.12
CA PRO A 413 41.62 -20.06 -8.42
C PRO A 413 42.69 -21.15 -8.33
N GLY A 414 43.31 -21.35 -7.16
CA GLY A 414 44.33 -22.38 -6.93
C GLY A 414 43.72 -23.77 -6.67
N SER A 415 42.64 -23.85 -5.89
CA SER A 415 41.91 -25.09 -5.62
C SER A 415 40.71 -25.31 -6.54
N GLY A 416 40.14 -24.24 -7.09
CA GLY A 416 38.85 -24.26 -7.80
C GLY A 416 37.63 -24.26 -6.86
N ASP A 417 37.81 -24.01 -5.56
CA ASP A 417 36.77 -24.09 -4.53
C ASP A 417 35.86 -22.85 -4.49
N HIS A 418 34.56 -23.06 -4.30
CA HIS A 418 33.60 -22.01 -3.94
C HIS A 418 33.25 -22.05 -2.45
N PHE A 419 33.57 -20.96 -1.75
CA PHE A 419 33.32 -20.80 -0.33
C PHE A 419 32.22 -19.78 -0.05
N TYR A 420 31.28 -20.13 0.83
CA TYR A 420 30.15 -19.30 1.22
C TYR A 420 30.25 -18.87 2.69
N SER A 421 30.16 -17.56 2.92
CA SER A 421 30.40 -16.98 4.25
C SER A 421 29.59 -15.73 4.50
N LYS A 422 29.20 -15.52 5.76
CA LYS A 422 28.58 -14.29 6.27
C LYS A 422 29.56 -13.13 6.44
N ASN A 423 30.86 -13.41 6.44
CA ASN A 423 31.89 -12.39 6.62
C ASN A 423 32.25 -11.80 5.26
N SER A 424 32.24 -10.47 5.13
CA SER A 424 32.56 -9.75 3.88
C SER A 424 34.04 -9.76 3.51
N GLY A 425 34.93 -10.06 4.47
CA GLY A 425 36.35 -10.22 4.21
C GLY A 425 36.67 -11.54 3.51
N ALA A 426 37.28 -11.46 2.32
CA ALA A 426 37.72 -12.63 1.58
C ALA A 426 38.76 -13.44 2.37
N PRO A 427 38.59 -14.76 2.52
CA PRO A 427 39.62 -15.62 3.08
C PRO A 427 40.91 -15.55 2.24
N TYR A 428 42.06 -15.86 2.87
CA TYR A 428 43.35 -15.84 2.16
C TYR A 428 43.33 -16.77 0.94
N GLY A 429 43.70 -16.23 -0.22
CA GLY A 429 43.71 -16.96 -1.50
C GLY A 429 42.37 -17.01 -2.23
N TYR A 430 41.31 -16.42 -1.67
CA TYR A 430 40.00 -16.32 -2.32
C TYR A 430 39.75 -14.91 -2.85
N THR A 431 38.99 -14.83 -3.94
CA THR A 431 38.46 -13.60 -4.51
C THR A 431 36.96 -13.53 -4.24
N SER A 432 36.46 -12.36 -3.83
CA SER A 432 35.01 -12.14 -3.66
C SER A 432 34.29 -12.15 -5.00
N GLU A 433 33.20 -12.90 -5.07
CA GLU A 433 32.26 -12.90 -6.20
C GLU A 433 30.95 -12.18 -5.87
N GLY A 434 30.87 -11.53 -4.70
CA GLY A 434 29.71 -10.77 -4.25
C GLY A 434 28.76 -11.56 -3.36
N ILE A 435 27.57 -11.00 -3.16
CA ILE A 435 26.50 -11.60 -2.35
C ILE A 435 25.74 -12.59 -3.22
N GLU A 436 25.65 -13.86 -2.79
CA GLU A 436 24.89 -14.87 -3.52
C GLU A 436 23.44 -14.96 -3.06
N PHE A 437 23.20 -14.87 -1.75
CA PHE A 437 21.87 -14.88 -1.14
C PHE A 437 21.93 -14.30 0.28
N TYR A 438 20.77 -14.18 0.92
CA TYR A 438 20.60 -13.72 2.30
C TYR A 438 20.03 -14.85 3.17
N ALA A 439 20.63 -15.04 4.34
CA ALA A 439 20.28 -16.08 5.30
C ALA A 439 20.30 -15.52 6.73
N TYR A 440 19.94 -16.34 7.72
CA TYR A 440 19.93 -15.92 9.13
C TYR A 440 21.18 -16.41 9.89
N LEU A 441 21.65 -15.59 10.83
CA LEU A 441 22.75 -15.95 11.74
C LEU A 441 22.33 -16.94 12.82
N ASN A 442 21.07 -16.83 13.26
CA ASN A 442 20.45 -17.62 14.31
C ASN A 442 19.16 -18.21 13.77
N GLN A 443 18.65 -19.24 14.44
CA GLN A 443 17.38 -19.85 14.05
C GLN A 443 16.25 -18.81 14.07
N ALA A 444 15.59 -18.66 12.92
CA ALA A 444 14.36 -17.90 12.74
C ALA A 444 13.20 -18.83 12.40
N ASN A 445 11.96 -18.32 12.46
CA ASN A 445 10.77 -19.11 12.16
C ASN A 445 10.85 -19.72 10.75
N GLY A 446 10.59 -21.02 10.63
CA GLY A 446 10.66 -21.77 9.36
C GLY A 446 12.07 -22.19 8.93
N THR A 447 13.14 -21.70 9.56
CA THR A 447 14.52 -22.01 9.14
C THR A 447 15.11 -23.26 9.82
N VAL A 448 16.03 -23.91 9.11
CA VAL A 448 16.86 -25.03 9.53
C VAL A 448 18.36 -24.66 9.46
N PRO A 449 19.23 -25.29 10.26
CA PRO A 449 20.67 -25.09 10.15
C PRO A 449 21.21 -25.62 8.82
N ILE A 450 22.06 -24.84 8.17
CA ILE A 450 22.88 -25.25 7.03
C ILE A 450 24.29 -25.54 7.52
N TYR A 451 24.68 -26.80 7.41
CA TYR A 451 25.97 -27.31 7.85
C TYR A 451 27.00 -27.18 6.74
N ARG A 452 28.20 -26.74 7.13
CA ARG A 452 29.37 -26.73 6.24
C ARG A 452 30.29 -27.90 6.56
N TYR A 453 30.83 -28.49 5.51
CA TYR A 453 31.77 -29.60 5.56
C TYR A 453 32.96 -29.29 4.67
N PHE A 454 34.16 -29.66 5.09
CA PHE A 454 35.39 -29.42 4.34
C PHE A 454 36.07 -30.74 3.96
N ASN A 455 36.48 -30.89 2.70
CA ASN A 455 37.27 -32.03 2.24
C ASN A 455 38.75 -31.63 2.06
N PRO A 456 39.67 -32.09 2.93
CA PRO A 456 41.08 -31.70 2.85
C PRO A 456 41.83 -32.26 1.64
N ASN A 457 41.26 -33.25 0.92
CA ASN A 457 41.91 -33.83 -0.27
C ASN A 457 41.59 -33.05 -1.54
N SER A 458 40.34 -32.58 -1.71
CA SER A 458 39.94 -31.75 -2.86
C SER A 458 40.04 -30.24 -2.58
N GLY A 459 39.95 -29.84 -1.31
CA GLY A 459 39.81 -28.43 -0.91
C GLY A 459 38.37 -27.91 -0.94
N ASP A 460 37.38 -28.78 -1.21
CA ASP A 460 35.96 -28.42 -1.39
C ASP A 460 35.24 -28.10 -0.08
N HIS A 461 34.35 -27.10 -0.13
CA HIS A 461 33.35 -26.80 0.90
C HIS A 461 31.93 -27.19 0.48
N PHE A 462 31.38 -28.16 1.18
CA PHE A 462 30.03 -28.67 0.95
C PHE A 462 29.02 -28.14 1.99
N TYR A 463 27.88 -27.64 1.51
CA TYR A 463 26.79 -27.05 2.31
C TYR A 463 25.49 -27.87 2.20
N THR A 464 24.89 -28.22 3.32
CA THR A 464 23.70 -29.09 3.36
C THR A 464 22.86 -28.88 4.61
N LYS A 465 21.54 -29.08 4.51
CA LYS A 465 20.64 -29.16 5.67
C LYS A 465 20.73 -30.48 6.44
N ASN A 466 21.34 -31.51 5.83
CA ASN A 466 21.41 -32.85 6.38
C ASN A 466 22.70 -33.06 7.17
N VAL A 467 22.56 -33.55 8.40
CA VAL A 467 23.70 -34.03 9.19
C VAL A 467 24.03 -35.46 8.75
N SER A 468 25.24 -35.70 8.26
CA SER A 468 25.71 -37.02 7.87
C SER A 468 27.24 -37.11 7.90
N ASN A 469 27.76 -38.34 7.88
CA ASN A 469 29.18 -38.60 7.68
C ASN A 469 29.46 -38.73 6.17
N TYR A 470 29.75 -37.61 5.53
CA TYR A 470 30.13 -37.58 4.12
C TYR A 470 31.57 -38.08 3.96
N SER A 471 31.78 -39.07 3.10
CA SER A 471 33.09 -39.70 2.91
C SER A 471 34.14 -38.68 2.47
N GLY A 472 35.21 -38.54 3.24
CA GLY A 472 36.30 -37.60 2.95
C GLY A 472 36.07 -36.18 3.45
N TYR A 473 34.92 -35.89 4.07
CA TYR A 473 34.60 -34.57 4.61
C TYR A 473 34.66 -34.53 6.14
N VAL A 474 35.09 -33.39 6.68
CA VAL A 474 35.06 -33.05 8.10
C VAL A 474 33.99 -32.00 8.34
N SER A 475 33.13 -32.20 9.33
CA SER A 475 32.11 -31.20 9.68
C SER A 475 32.76 -29.96 10.30
N GLU A 476 32.37 -28.78 9.82
CA GLU A 476 32.77 -27.48 10.36
C GLU A 476 31.63 -26.79 11.13
N GLY A 477 30.51 -27.48 11.33
CA GLY A 477 29.35 -26.99 12.08
C GLY A 477 28.36 -26.17 11.23
N VAL A 478 27.54 -25.37 11.92
CA VAL A 478 26.49 -24.56 11.29
C VAL A 478 27.09 -23.29 10.70
N ALA A 479 26.93 -23.09 9.39
CA ALA A 479 27.38 -21.88 8.72
C ALA A 479 26.38 -20.72 8.89
N PHE A 480 25.10 -21.01 8.64
CA PHE A 480 23.96 -20.10 8.68
C PHE A 480 22.64 -20.90 8.76
N TYR A 481 21.50 -20.21 8.86
CA TYR A 481 20.16 -20.79 8.88
C TYR A 481 19.38 -20.33 7.64
N ALA A 482 18.76 -21.28 6.95
CA ALA A 482 17.98 -21.08 5.71
C ALA A 482 16.76 -22.03 5.73
N PHE A 483 15.96 -22.10 4.66
CA PHE A 483 14.70 -22.86 4.65
C PHE A 483 14.81 -24.25 4.03
#